data_AF-A0A8H6RXY9-F1
#
_entry.id   AF-A0A8H6RXY9-F1
#
_cell.length_a   1.000
_cell.length_b   1.000
_cell.length_c   1.000
_cell.angle_alpha   90.00
_cell.angle_beta   90.00
_cell.angle_gamma   90.00
#
_symmetry.space_group_name_H-M   'P 1'
#
loop_
_entity.id
_entity.type
_entity.pdbx_description
1 polymer ?
#
loop_
_entity_poly.entity_id
_entity_poly.type
_entity_poly.pdbx_seq_one_letter_code
_entity_poly.pdbx_strand_id
1 'polypeptide(L)'
;MALTQLPLDETLLIATWLEALIYGCLFVIFVATVYINLTVASNNPHNRVMFGVSVVLFVIATMHLAMNLYRLIRGFVVFRDAPGGPAAYLGVLEYWDHIFSGTHFMQPKAYSATLQRNWRIVVLPFLLLLGSTVSGYMVCGLYTTVDPSATVFSPRLAYWITTFYSIPVVQNIMTTTHGLPPLERRRPINSPPQGCVHLESGAKNAHYQHSAYKTPRLVFSQAPSTAHPLTSPATLHVGLKTPIISAPMGFAATPEMAAAVTNGGGFGTYGATFDSTAVIKEKMAAIRRLLGITHDTPGPIAIGFIGLILDMTEVSDDPRLAAALGELPVAIWLSFGDFGKYIKQIREHDKETGRTTFIFAPVGCLEDALRYAPEVDCLAVQATHGSRRTRPPLLVAAGGITTGAQIAGLLTMGASGVVLGTRFLFTPECEYGPAAKEALLAAGLQGTVRTLAYDDVGRTNGWPPNYNGRALRNAVMDDVEAGLSLDERLAKFDASKAAGDVSRIVVWAGVGVGLVNDIRPTADVLKELHEEAFKHLHASANMLVL
;
A
#
# COMPACT_ATOMS: atom_id res chain seq x y z
N MET A 1 3.64 -34.38 -28.93
CA MET A 1 5.09 -34.55 -28.69
C MET A 1 5.20 -35.16 -27.30
N ALA A 2 5.36 -36.49 -27.20
CA ALA A 2 5.53 -37.15 -25.91
C ALA A 2 6.87 -36.70 -25.32
N LEU A 3 6.87 -35.99 -24.19
CA LEU A 3 8.08 -35.72 -23.43
C LEU A 3 8.72 -37.08 -23.10
N THR A 4 9.91 -37.32 -23.65
CA THR A 4 10.78 -38.43 -23.23
C THR A 4 10.98 -38.31 -21.72
N GLN A 5 10.39 -39.23 -20.96
CA GLN A 5 10.58 -39.29 -19.51
C GLN A 5 12.05 -39.57 -19.23
N LEU A 6 12.67 -38.71 -18.41
CA LEU A 6 14.04 -38.92 -17.97
C LEU A 6 14.13 -40.23 -17.14
N PRO A 7 15.23 -40.97 -17.24
CA PRO A 7 15.53 -42.09 -16.34
C PRO A 7 15.39 -41.71 -14.86
N LEU A 8 14.99 -42.67 -14.02
CA LEU A 8 14.71 -42.44 -12.59
C LEU A 8 15.94 -41.92 -11.83
N ASP A 9 17.09 -42.47 -12.13
CA ASP A 9 18.40 -42.12 -11.59
C ASP A 9 18.82 -40.69 -12.00
N GLU A 10 18.66 -40.31 -13.26
CA GLU A 10 18.90 -38.93 -13.72
C GLU A 10 17.93 -37.93 -13.06
N THR A 11 16.65 -38.29 -12.97
CA THR A 11 15.62 -37.45 -12.37
C THR A 11 15.91 -37.19 -10.88
N LEU A 12 16.32 -38.22 -10.14
CA LEU A 12 16.61 -38.10 -8.71
C LEU A 12 17.86 -37.26 -8.46
N LEU A 13 18.87 -37.39 -9.32
CA LEU A 13 20.11 -36.61 -9.24
C LEU A 13 19.86 -35.12 -9.52
N ILE A 14 19.06 -34.79 -10.55
CA ILE A 14 18.62 -33.43 -10.84
C ILE A 14 17.78 -32.86 -9.69
N ALA A 15 16.84 -33.66 -9.16
CA ALA A 15 15.97 -33.23 -8.06
C ALA A 15 16.76 -32.89 -6.80
N THR A 16 17.71 -33.74 -6.37
CA THR A 16 18.54 -33.47 -5.19
C THR A 16 19.48 -32.28 -5.41
N TRP A 17 19.96 -32.06 -6.64
CA TRP A 17 20.77 -30.88 -6.95
C TRP A 17 19.97 -29.58 -6.82
N LEU A 18 18.75 -29.55 -7.37
CA LEU A 18 17.84 -28.41 -7.21
C LEU A 18 17.45 -28.19 -5.75
N GLU A 19 17.19 -29.27 -5.01
CA GLU A 19 16.90 -29.22 -3.58
C GLU A 19 18.05 -28.59 -2.78
N ALA A 20 19.29 -28.97 -3.08
CA ALA A 20 20.49 -28.41 -2.45
C ALA A 20 20.64 -26.90 -2.73
N LEU A 21 20.34 -26.43 -3.95
CA LEU A 21 20.35 -25.01 -4.30
C LEU A 21 19.30 -24.23 -3.50
N ILE A 22 18.06 -24.73 -3.46
CA ILE A 22 16.96 -24.10 -2.71
C ILE A 22 17.28 -24.08 -1.21
N TYR A 23 17.84 -25.17 -0.68
CA TYR A 23 18.30 -25.23 0.71
C TYR A 23 19.40 -24.19 1.00
N GLY A 24 20.30 -23.93 0.06
CA GLY A 24 21.29 -22.85 0.16
C GLY A 24 20.62 -21.48 0.36
N CYS A 25 19.56 -21.16 -0.39
CA CYS A 25 18.78 -19.94 -0.17
C CYS A 25 18.10 -19.92 1.20
N LEU A 26 17.51 -21.05 1.62
CA LEU A 26 16.88 -21.18 2.93
C LEU A 26 17.88 -20.97 4.08
N PHE A 27 19.11 -21.47 3.94
CA PHE A 27 20.18 -21.29 4.91
C PHE A 27 20.52 -19.81 5.11
N VAL A 28 20.67 -19.05 4.03
CA VAL A 28 20.95 -17.60 4.10
C VAL A 28 19.81 -16.86 4.81
N ILE A 29 18.55 -17.17 4.49
CA ILE A 29 17.38 -16.56 5.13
C ILE A 29 17.34 -16.93 6.63
N PHE A 30 17.65 -18.17 6.98
CA PHE A 30 17.70 -18.62 8.36
C PHE A 30 18.79 -17.89 9.16
N VAL A 31 20.00 -17.77 8.62
CA VAL A 31 21.10 -17.02 9.24
C VAL A 31 20.73 -15.55 9.43
N ALA A 32 20.12 -14.91 8.43
CA ALA A 32 19.63 -13.54 8.56
C ALA A 32 18.55 -13.41 9.65
N THR A 33 17.64 -14.38 9.74
CA THR A 33 16.59 -14.43 10.78
C THR A 33 17.19 -14.57 12.17
N VAL A 34 18.18 -15.45 12.34
CA VAL A 34 18.93 -15.63 13.60
C VAL A 34 19.67 -14.34 13.97
N TYR A 35 20.38 -13.74 13.01
CA TYR A 35 21.12 -12.49 13.22
C TYR A 35 20.21 -11.37 13.69
N ILE A 36 19.09 -11.11 12.99
CA ILE A 36 18.11 -10.07 13.36
C ILE A 36 17.51 -10.35 14.74
N ASN A 37 17.21 -11.60 15.07
CA ASN A 37 16.64 -11.95 16.38
C ASN A 37 17.64 -11.72 17.52
N LEU A 38 18.92 -11.97 17.29
CA LEU A 38 19.97 -11.80 18.29
C LEU A 38 20.46 -10.34 18.42
N THR A 39 20.40 -9.53 17.36
CA THR A 39 20.97 -8.17 17.34
C THR A 39 19.94 -7.05 17.44
N VAL A 40 18.72 -7.24 16.93
CA VAL A 40 17.74 -6.15 16.74
C VAL A 40 16.42 -6.41 17.48
N ALA A 41 16.07 -7.65 17.80
CA ALA A 41 14.72 -7.96 18.29
C ALA A 41 14.50 -7.60 19.76
N SER A 42 13.38 -6.92 20.03
CA SER A 42 12.89 -6.67 21.40
C SER A 42 12.36 -7.95 22.05
N ASN A 43 12.29 -7.94 23.39
CA ASN A 43 11.96 -9.06 24.28
C ASN A 43 10.48 -9.55 24.20
N ASN A 44 9.92 -9.65 23.00
CA ASN A 44 8.52 -10.02 22.76
C ASN A 44 8.36 -11.56 22.71
N PRO A 45 7.45 -12.15 23.51
CA PRO A 45 7.21 -13.60 23.53
C PRO A 45 6.79 -14.17 22.16
N HIS A 46 6.13 -13.37 21.31
CA HIS A 46 5.76 -13.79 19.95
C HIS A 46 6.98 -14.06 19.07
N ASN A 47 8.01 -13.21 19.16
CA ASN A 47 9.24 -13.35 18.37
C ASN A 47 10.02 -14.60 18.79
N ARG A 48 9.97 -14.98 20.09
CA ARG A 48 10.60 -16.21 20.59
C ARG A 48 9.90 -17.47 20.09
N VAL A 49 8.58 -17.46 20.00
CA VAL A 49 7.80 -18.58 19.44
C VAL A 49 8.06 -18.72 17.95
N MET A 50 8.04 -17.63 17.18
CA MET A 50 8.37 -17.66 15.76
C MET A 50 9.80 -18.13 15.51
N PHE A 51 10.77 -17.69 16.33
CA PHE A 51 12.14 -18.17 16.26
C PHE A 51 12.24 -19.69 16.51
N GLY A 52 11.58 -20.19 17.56
CA GLY A 52 11.54 -21.62 17.86
C GLY A 52 10.96 -22.45 16.72
N VAL A 53 9.88 -21.97 16.09
CA VAL A 53 9.28 -22.63 14.91
C VAL A 53 10.24 -22.64 13.72
N SER A 54 10.89 -21.51 13.42
CA SER A 54 11.87 -21.42 12.32
C SER A 54 13.06 -22.36 12.53
N VAL A 55 13.53 -22.52 13.78
CA VAL A 55 14.59 -23.48 14.13
C VAL A 55 14.12 -24.91 13.88
N VAL A 56 12.91 -25.28 14.32
CA VAL A 56 12.36 -26.61 14.10
C VAL A 56 12.20 -26.90 12.60
N LEU A 57 11.65 -25.97 11.82
CA LEU A 57 11.49 -26.11 10.38
C LEU A 57 12.84 -26.26 9.66
N PHE A 58 13.84 -25.49 10.09
CA PHE A 58 15.19 -25.58 9.55
C PHE A 58 15.82 -26.95 9.82
N VAL A 59 15.73 -27.47 11.05
CA VAL A 59 16.23 -28.82 11.41
C VAL A 59 15.57 -29.90 10.55
N ILE A 60 14.25 -29.81 10.32
CA ILE A 60 13.56 -30.80 9.50
C ILE A 60 14.01 -30.71 8.04
N ALA A 61 14.19 -29.50 7.49
CA ALA A 61 14.70 -29.30 6.14
C ALA A 61 16.14 -29.84 5.98
N THR A 62 17.02 -29.60 6.96
CA THR A 62 18.39 -30.14 6.97
C THR A 62 18.40 -31.66 6.97
N MET A 63 17.55 -32.28 7.80
CA MET A 63 17.44 -33.73 7.86
C MET A 63 16.89 -34.33 6.56
N HIS A 64 15.96 -33.63 5.89
CA HIS A 64 15.42 -34.07 4.60
C HIS A 64 16.52 -34.12 3.52
N LEU A 65 17.30 -33.05 3.40
CA LEU A 65 18.44 -33.00 2.48
C LEU A 65 19.48 -34.08 2.81
N ALA A 66 19.78 -34.28 4.10
CA ALA A 66 20.72 -35.32 4.54
C ALA A 66 20.25 -36.73 4.17
N MET A 67 18.95 -37.02 4.29
CA MET A 67 18.38 -38.31 3.89
C MET A 67 18.42 -38.51 2.37
N ASN A 68 18.17 -37.47 1.58
CA ASN A 68 18.26 -37.57 0.12
C ASN A 68 19.70 -37.77 -0.34
N LEU A 69 20.67 -37.12 0.31
CA LEU A 69 22.09 -37.37 0.08
C LEU A 69 22.51 -38.80 0.48
N TYR A 70 22.02 -39.31 1.61
CA TYR A 70 22.25 -40.69 2.04
C TYR A 70 21.73 -41.70 1.00
N ARG A 71 20.52 -41.47 0.47
CA ARG A 71 19.92 -42.31 -0.59
C ARG A 71 20.75 -42.29 -1.88
N LEU A 72 21.25 -41.12 -2.29
CA LEU A 72 22.15 -41.02 -3.44
C LEU A 72 23.45 -41.80 -3.22
N ILE A 73 24.07 -41.68 -2.05
CA ILE A 73 25.30 -42.43 -1.73
C ILE A 73 25.02 -43.93 -1.76
N ARG A 74 23.92 -44.38 -1.17
CA ARG A 74 23.55 -45.81 -1.20
C ARG A 74 23.29 -46.31 -2.62
N GLY A 75 22.49 -45.60 -3.42
CA GLY A 75 22.17 -45.99 -4.78
C GLY A 75 23.39 -45.97 -5.73
N PHE A 76 24.13 -44.86 -5.76
CA PHE A 76 25.20 -44.64 -6.75
C PHE A 76 26.58 -45.13 -6.31
N VAL A 77 26.83 -45.35 -5.01
CA VAL A 77 28.13 -45.81 -4.50
C VAL A 77 28.04 -47.25 -3.98
N VAL A 78 27.06 -47.55 -3.13
CA VAL A 78 27.00 -48.87 -2.45
C VAL A 78 26.34 -49.95 -3.31
N PHE A 79 25.26 -49.62 -4.01
CA PHE A 79 24.52 -50.55 -4.90
C PHE A 79 24.83 -50.33 -6.38
N ARG A 80 25.96 -49.69 -6.69
CA ARG A 80 26.40 -49.41 -8.06
C ARG A 80 26.42 -50.66 -8.94
N ASP A 81 26.98 -51.75 -8.42
CA ASP A 81 27.22 -53.00 -9.17
C ASP A 81 26.17 -54.09 -8.88
N ALA A 82 25.07 -53.74 -8.19
CA ALA A 82 23.96 -54.65 -7.93
C ALA A 82 23.14 -54.91 -9.20
N PRO A 83 22.40 -56.04 -9.31
CA PRO A 83 21.57 -56.33 -10.47
C PRO A 83 20.52 -55.23 -10.71
N GLY A 84 20.59 -54.54 -11.86
CA GLY A 84 19.73 -53.40 -12.20
C GLY A 84 20.27 -52.01 -11.78
N GLY A 85 21.47 -51.94 -11.20
CA GLY A 85 22.20 -50.70 -10.93
C GLY A 85 21.53 -49.76 -9.92
N PRO A 86 21.95 -48.48 -9.87
CA PRO A 86 21.38 -47.48 -8.95
C PRO A 86 19.87 -47.31 -9.08
N ALA A 87 19.34 -47.43 -10.31
CA ALA A 87 17.92 -47.31 -10.60
C ALA A 87 17.07 -48.43 -9.94
N ALA A 88 17.62 -49.64 -9.80
CA ALA A 88 16.93 -50.74 -9.11
C ALA A 88 16.82 -50.49 -7.60
N TYR A 89 17.89 -49.98 -6.96
CA TYR A 89 17.82 -49.59 -5.54
C TYR A 89 16.85 -48.43 -5.30
N LEU A 90 16.91 -47.40 -6.15
CA LEU A 90 16.06 -46.21 -6.04
C LEU A 90 14.59 -46.49 -6.41
N GLY A 91 14.33 -47.55 -7.17
CA GLY A 91 13.00 -47.99 -7.55
C GLY A 91 12.28 -48.84 -6.49
N VAL A 92 13.02 -49.42 -5.54
CA VAL A 92 12.46 -50.25 -4.47
C VAL A 92 12.02 -49.36 -3.31
N LEU A 93 10.71 -49.23 -3.14
CA LEU A 93 10.09 -48.30 -2.19
C LEU A 93 10.02 -48.85 -0.75
N GLU A 94 10.35 -50.12 -0.55
CA GLU A 94 10.23 -50.83 0.73
C GLU A 94 11.35 -50.52 1.72
N TYR A 95 12.47 -49.96 1.27
CA TYR A 95 13.60 -49.72 2.16
C TYR A 95 13.28 -48.66 3.23
N TRP A 96 13.80 -48.87 4.44
CA TRP A 96 13.53 -48.00 5.58
C TRP A 96 13.92 -46.54 5.34
N ASP A 97 14.94 -46.28 4.52
CA ASP A 97 15.39 -44.94 4.15
C ASP A 97 14.41 -44.22 3.20
N HIS A 98 13.69 -44.96 2.36
CA HIS A 98 12.62 -44.47 1.49
C HIS A 98 11.35 -44.17 2.30
N ILE A 99 10.99 -45.07 3.22
CA ILE A 99 9.86 -44.88 4.15
C ILE A 99 10.14 -43.70 5.10
N PHE A 100 11.37 -43.57 5.60
CA PHE A 100 11.78 -42.48 6.48
C PHE A 100 11.80 -41.14 5.74
N SER A 101 12.37 -41.05 4.54
CA SER A 101 12.33 -39.82 3.72
C SER A 101 10.87 -39.41 3.39
N GLY A 102 9.99 -40.38 3.10
CA GLY A 102 8.56 -40.14 2.86
C GLY A 102 7.76 -39.74 4.11
N THR A 103 8.11 -40.22 5.30
CA THR A 103 7.45 -39.85 6.57
C THR A 103 7.84 -38.46 7.06
N HIS A 104 9.02 -37.95 6.72
CA HIS A 104 9.44 -36.57 7.04
C HIS A 104 8.66 -35.48 6.31
N PHE A 105 8.01 -35.84 5.19
CA PHE A 105 7.06 -34.98 4.48
C PHE A 105 5.73 -34.80 5.24
N MET A 106 5.44 -35.64 6.25
CA MET A 106 4.28 -35.51 7.13
C MET A 106 4.57 -34.57 8.29
N GLN A 107 4.87 -33.31 7.98
CA GLN A 107 4.85 -32.27 9.00
C GLN A 107 3.39 -31.89 9.31
N PRO A 108 3.02 -31.73 10.60
CA PRO A 108 1.79 -31.04 10.94
C PRO A 108 1.91 -29.58 10.50
N LYS A 109 1.36 -29.22 9.33
CA LYS A 109 1.15 -27.82 8.92
C LYS A 109 0.00 -27.22 9.73
N ALA A 110 0.17 -27.18 11.04
CA ALA A 110 -0.83 -26.75 12.00
C ALA A 110 -0.39 -25.45 12.68
N TYR A 111 -0.20 -24.35 11.94
CA TYR A 111 -0.05 -23.05 12.61
C TYR A 111 -0.39 -21.81 11.75
N SER A 112 -1.52 -21.87 11.06
CA SER A 112 -2.24 -20.65 10.63
C SER A 112 -3.67 -20.61 11.18
N ALA A 113 -4.22 -21.79 11.49
CA ALA A 113 -5.57 -22.01 12.00
C ALA A 113 -5.81 -21.54 13.45
N THR A 114 -4.81 -21.56 14.33
CA THR A 114 -5.00 -21.23 15.75
C THR A 114 -4.96 -19.74 16.08
N LEU A 115 -4.57 -18.88 15.12
CA LEU A 115 -4.56 -17.42 15.33
C LEU A 115 -5.86 -16.71 14.97
N GLN A 116 -6.83 -17.38 14.37
CA GLN A 116 -8.11 -16.78 14.01
C GLN A 116 -9.24 -17.30 14.90
N ARG A 117 -9.83 -16.40 15.70
CA ARG A 117 -10.91 -16.68 16.66
C ARG A 117 -12.26 -17.03 16.00
N ASN A 118 -12.26 -17.25 14.68
CA ASN A 118 -13.43 -17.49 13.85
C ASN A 118 -13.33 -18.90 13.25
N TRP A 119 -13.97 -19.87 13.91
CA TRP A 119 -13.90 -21.30 13.58
C TRP A 119 -14.26 -21.60 12.12
N ARG A 120 -15.11 -20.77 11.48
CA ARG A 120 -15.53 -20.92 10.08
C ARG A 120 -14.40 -20.76 9.06
N ILE A 121 -13.35 -19.99 9.40
CA ILE A 121 -12.18 -19.77 8.52
C ILE A 121 -11.12 -20.87 8.75
N VAL A 122 -11.17 -21.53 9.91
CA VAL A 122 -10.20 -22.55 10.33
C VAL A 122 -10.56 -23.95 9.83
N VAL A 123 -11.85 -24.24 9.67
CA VAL A 123 -12.35 -25.57 9.27
C VAL A 123 -11.74 -26.02 7.94
N LEU A 124 -11.70 -25.17 6.91
CA LEU A 124 -11.22 -25.58 5.60
C LEU A 124 -9.70 -25.87 5.57
N PRO A 125 -8.80 -25.00 6.08
CA PRO A 125 -7.38 -25.34 6.22
C PRO A 125 -7.12 -26.57 7.09
N PHE A 126 -7.92 -26.79 8.13
CA PHE A 126 -7.81 -27.98 8.99
C PHE A 126 -8.26 -29.26 8.28
N LEU A 127 -9.34 -29.21 7.49
CA LEU A 127 -9.78 -30.33 6.67
C LEU A 127 -8.75 -30.66 5.58
N LEU A 128 -8.13 -29.64 4.97
CA LEU A 128 -7.03 -29.83 4.03
C LEU A 128 -5.83 -30.47 4.72
N LEU A 129 -5.46 -30.03 5.93
CA LEU A 129 -4.40 -30.66 6.72
C LEU A 129 -4.69 -32.12 7.05
N LEU A 130 -5.92 -32.45 7.44
CA LEU A 130 -6.34 -33.83 7.65
C LEU A 130 -6.24 -34.63 6.35
N GLY A 131 -6.68 -34.06 5.22
CA GLY A 131 -6.56 -34.67 3.90
C GLY A 131 -5.11 -34.94 3.49
N SER A 132 -4.18 -34.01 3.73
CA SER A 132 -2.74 -34.22 3.46
C SER A 132 -2.14 -35.28 4.38
N THR A 133 -2.58 -35.32 5.65
CA THR A 133 -2.10 -36.33 6.61
C THR A 133 -2.58 -37.72 6.22
N VAL A 134 -3.87 -37.89 5.93
CA VAL A 134 -4.44 -39.17 5.49
C VAL A 134 -3.81 -39.63 4.18
N SER A 135 -3.70 -38.74 3.19
CA SER A 135 -3.05 -39.10 1.92
C SER A 135 -1.58 -39.47 2.10
N GLY A 136 -0.83 -38.80 2.96
CA GLY A 136 0.55 -39.16 3.30
C GLY A 136 0.66 -40.55 3.94
N TYR A 137 -0.16 -40.85 4.95
CA TYR A 137 -0.17 -42.17 5.58
C TYR A 137 -0.60 -43.29 4.63
N MET A 138 -1.53 -43.00 3.73
CA MET A 138 -1.92 -43.95 2.68
C MET A 138 -0.79 -44.20 1.69
N VAL A 139 -0.01 -43.19 1.29
CA VAL A 139 1.20 -43.38 0.45
C VAL A 139 2.22 -44.28 1.16
N CYS A 140 2.52 -43.99 2.43
CA CYS A 140 3.48 -44.81 3.20
C CYS A 140 2.99 -46.24 3.44
N GLY A 141 1.70 -46.44 3.72
CA GLY A 141 1.12 -47.78 3.88
C GLY A 141 0.98 -48.54 2.55
N LEU A 142 0.84 -47.82 1.43
CA LEU A 142 0.89 -48.43 0.11
C LEU A 142 2.32 -48.84 -0.28
N TYR A 143 3.36 -48.11 0.15
CA TYR A 143 4.75 -48.53 -0.07
C TYR A 143 5.08 -49.91 0.49
N THR A 144 4.39 -50.35 1.55
CA THR A 144 4.62 -51.68 2.15
C THR A 144 3.79 -52.79 1.52
N THR A 145 2.93 -52.49 0.53
CA THR A 145 1.98 -53.45 -0.07
C THR A 145 2.04 -53.50 -1.60
N VAL A 146 2.85 -52.66 -2.22
CA VAL A 146 3.06 -52.59 -3.67
C VAL A 146 4.14 -53.59 -4.07
N ASP A 147 3.94 -54.29 -5.20
CA ASP A 147 4.89 -55.27 -5.73
C ASP A 147 6.29 -54.65 -5.88
N PRO A 148 7.37 -55.32 -5.44
CA PRO A 148 8.75 -54.79 -5.49
C PRO A 148 9.22 -54.34 -6.89
N SER A 149 8.54 -54.77 -7.95
CA SER A 149 8.81 -54.39 -9.35
C SER A 149 8.04 -53.15 -9.83
N ALA A 150 7.09 -52.64 -9.05
CA ALA A 150 6.25 -51.52 -9.45
C ALA A 150 6.93 -50.17 -9.20
N THR A 151 6.87 -49.30 -10.19
CA THR A 151 7.46 -47.96 -10.11
C THR A 151 6.55 -46.97 -9.38
N VAL A 152 7.11 -45.82 -8.98
CA VAL A 152 6.40 -44.69 -8.37
C VAL A 152 5.20 -44.21 -9.22
N PHE A 153 5.19 -44.55 -10.51
CA PHE A 153 4.14 -44.19 -11.48
C PHE A 153 3.00 -45.21 -11.56
N SER A 154 2.96 -46.23 -10.69
CA SER A 154 1.81 -47.12 -10.59
C SER A 154 0.52 -46.32 -10.40
N PRO A 155 -0.56 -46.56 -11.17
CA PRO A 155 -1.79 -45.79 -11.09
C PRO A 155 -2.36 -45.70 -9.67
N ARG A 156 -2.24 -46.77 -8.88
CA ARG A 156 -2.67 -46.79 -7.47
C ARG A 156 -1.91 -45.79 -6.59
N LEU A 157 -0.62 -45.64 -6.82
CA LEU A 157 0.25 -44.78 -6.02
C LEU A 157 0.20 -43.33 -6.53
N ALA A 158 0.13 -43.15 -7.85
CA ALA A 158 0.08 -41.86 -8.50
C ALA A 158 -1.08 -40.98 -8.00
N TYR A 159 -2.30 -41.52 -7.85
CA TYR A 159 -3.44 -40.74 -7.35
C TYR A 159 -3.23 -40.20 -5.93
N TRP A 160 -2.67 -41.03 -5.04
CA TRP A 160 -2.38 -40.63 -3.67
C TRP A 160 -1.23 -39.64 -3.58
N ILE A 161 -0.17 -39.84 -4.37
CA ILE A 161 0.96 -38.91 -4.49
C ILE A 161 0.49 -37.55 -5.03
N THR A 162 -0.29 -37.52 -6.11
CA THR A 162 -0.83 -36.27 -6.67
C THR A 162 -1.70 -35.54 -5.67
N THR A 163 -2.56 -36.26 -4.94
CA THR A 163 -3.40 -35.68 -3.86
C THR A 163 -2.53 -35.11 -2.75
N PHE A 164 -1.51 -35.86 -2.34
CA PHE A 164 -0.55 -35.47 -1.30
C PHE A 164 0.23 -34.21 -1.66
N TYR A 165 0.59 -33.97 -2.93
CA TYR A 165 1.28 -32.75 -3.35
C TYR A 165 0.32 -31.59 -3.66
N SER A 166 -0.88 -31.87 -4.16
CA SER A 166 -1.86 -30.83 -4.54
C SER A 166 -2.46 -30.13 -3.32
N ILE A 167 -2.79 -30.89 -2.26
CA ILE A 167 -3.40 -30.34 -1.05
C ILE A 167 -2.46 -29.32 -0.35
N PRO A 168 -1.17 -29.61 -0.12
CA PRO A 168 -0.21 -28.65 0.43
C PRO A 168 0.01 -27.40 -0.42
N VAL A 169 -0.09 -27.49 -1.75
CA VAL A 169 0.00 -26.31 -2.64
C VAL A 169 -1.21 -25.42 -2.45
N VAL A 170 -2.42 -25.99 -2.47
CA VAL A 170 -3.67 -25.25 -2.19
C VAL A 170 -3.65 -24.69 -0.78
N GLN A 171 -3.19 -25.46 0.20
CA GLN A 171 -3.07 -25.03 1.59
C GLN A 171 -2.05 -23.89 1.72
N ASN A 172 -0.88 -23.96 1.08
CA ASN A 172 0.10 -22.89 1.09
C ASN A 172 -0.48 -21.62 0.47
N ILE A 173 -1.07 -21.71 -0.73
CA ILE A 173 -1.74 -20.57 -1.38
C ILE A 173 -2.81 -19.99 -0.44
N MET A 174 -3.71 -20.81 0.10
CA MET A 174 -4.74 -20.36 1.03
C MET A 174 -4.15 -19.72 2.29
N THR A 175 -3.15 -20.31 2.93
CA THR A 175 -2.54 -19.74 4.13
C THR A 175 -1.70 -18.50 3.86
N THR A 176 -1.17 -18.32 2.65
CA THR A 176 -0.48 -17.09 2.25
C THR A 176 -1.49 -16.00 1.89
N THR A 177 -2.58 -16.35 1.21
CA THR A 177 -3.68 -15.44 0.87
C THR A 177 -4.52 -15.04 2.09
N HIS A 178 -4.72 -15.94 3.07
CA HIS A 178 -5.40 -15.69 4.35
C HIS A 178 -4.47 -15.31 5.50
N GLY A 179 -3.15 -15.48 5.33
CA GLY A 179 -2.10 -14.99 6.23
C GLY A 179 -1.82 -13.51 6.03
N LEU A 180 -2.27 -12.93 4.91
CA LEU A 180 -2.71 -11.55 4.90
C LEU A 180 -3.96 -11.47 5.77
N PRO A 181 -3.93 -10.73 6.89
CA PRO A 181 -5.01 -10.78 7.86
C PRO A 181 -6.36 -10.44 7.19
N PRO A 182 -7.41 -11.24 7.39
CA PRO A 182 -8.74 -10.75 7.14
C PRO A 182 -8.94 -9.52 8.02
N LEU A 183 -9.45 -8.44 7.42
CA LEU A 183 -9.86 -7.21 8.11
C LEU A 183 -11.08 -7.49 9.01
N GLU A 184 -10.92 -8.33 10.04
CA GLU A 184 -11.88 -8.53 11.11
C GLU A 184 -11.41 -7.80 12.36
N ARG A 185 -12.23 -6.81 12.75
CA ARG A 185 -12.24 -6.00 13.98
C ARG A 185 -11.47 -6.65 15.13
N ARG A 186 -10.35 -6.05 15.52
CA ARG A 186 -9.76 -6.30 16.84
C ARG A 186 -10.84 -6.01 17.89
N ARG A 187 -11.21 -7.01 18.69
CA ARG A 187 -11.85 -6.74 19.99
C ARG A 187 -10.87 -5.92 20.82
N PRO A 188 -11.32 -4.93 21.60
CA PRO A 188 -10.44 -4.11 22.42
C PRO A 188 -9.61 -5.01 23.33
N ILE A 189 -8.29 -4.89 23.25
CA ILE A 189 -7.35 -5.55 24.14
C ILE A 189 -7.45 -4.83 25.48
N ASN A 190 -8.13 -5.44 26.45
CA ASN A 190 -8.11 -5.02 27.85
C ASN A 190 -6.78 -5.43 28.49
N SER A 191 -5.70 -4.75 28.13
CA SER A 191 -4.46 -4.62 28.92
C SER A 191 -3.39 -3.93 28.06
N PRO A 192 -2.87 -2.75 28.44
CA PRO A 192 -1.84 -2.07 27.66
C PRO A 192 -0.48 -2.79 27.78
N PRO A 193 0.39 -2.75 26.76
CA PRO A 193 1.78 -3.14 26.90
C PRO A 193 2.49 -2.20 27.88
N GLN A 194 3.22 -2.80 28.82
CA GLN A 194 4.05 -2.11 29.81
C GLN A 194 5.08 -1.24 29.10
N GLY A 195 5.03 0.07 29.36
CA GLY A 195 5.91 1.08 28.75
C GLY A 195 5.22 2.41 28.44
N CYS A 196 3.89 2.48 28.55
CA CYS A 196 3.16 3.75 28.45
C CYS A 196 3.11 4.43 29.83
N VAL A 197 3.71 5.61 29.93
CA VAL A 197 3.56 6.50 31.09
C VAL A 197 2.08 6.83 31.26
N HIS A 198 1.54 6.54 32.45
CA HIS A 198 0.18 6.85 32.84
C HIS A 198 -0.07 8.37 32.74
N LEU A 199 -0.94 8.77 31.82
CA LEU A 199 -1.80 9.94 32.01
C LEU A 199 -3.23 9.40 32.19
N GLU A 200 -3.73 9.51 33.42
CA GLU A 200 -5.09 9.16 33.79
C GLU A 200 -6.09 9.96 32.95
N SER A 201 -6.91 9.27 32.14
CA SER A 201 -8.12 9.87 31.57
C SER A 201 -9.33 9.38 32.36
N GLY A 202 -9.86 10.28 33.19
CA GLY A 202 -11.19 10.14 33.76
C GLY A 202 -12.24 10.44 32.70
N ALA A 203 -12.73 9.41 32.02
CA ALA A 203 -13.93 9.52 31.17
C ALA A 203 -14.82 8.29 31.40
N LYS A 204 -15.68 8.38 32.42
CA LYS A 204 -16.78 7.43 32.65
C LYS A 204 -17.86 7.63 31.58
N ASN A 205 -18.26 6.54 30.93
CA ASN A 205 -19.55 6.28 30.29
C ASN A 205 -20.38 7.51 29.86
N ALA A 206 -20.17 8.00 28.65
CA ALA A 206 -21.15 8.83 27.95
C ALA A 206 -21.85 7.99 26.87
N HIS A 207 -23.12 7.67 27.09
CA HIS A 207 -24.03 7.21 26.05
C HIS A 207 -24.13 8.29 24.96
N TYR A 208 -23.48 8.08 23.82
CA TYR A 208 -23.59 8.98 22.68
C TYR A 208 -24.92 8.73 21.94
N GLN A 209 -25.84 9.68 22.05
CA GLN A 209 -27.05 9.74 21.24
C GLN A 209 -26.69 10.05 19.78
N HIS A 210 -27.30 9.29 18.86
CA HIS A 210 -27.21 9.51 17.42
C HIS A 210 -27.84 10.87 17.03
N SER A 211 -27.02 11.88 16.76
CA SER A 211 -27.45 13.04 15.97
C SER A 211 -27.28 12.74 14.48
N ALA A 212 -28.34 12.90 13.70
CA ALA A 212 -28.36 12.69 12.26
C ALA A 212 -27.54 13.78 11.56
N TYR A 213 -26.27 13.52 11.29
CA TYR A 213 -25.42 14.37 10.47
C TYR A 213 -25.98 14.42 9.03
N LYS A 214 -26.50 15.58 8.60
CA LYS A 214 -26.87 15.84 7.20
C LYS A 214 -25.61 16.28 6.45
N THR A 215 -25.12 15.46 5.53
CA THR A 215 -24.00 15.83 4.65
C THR A 215 -24.39 17.06 3.82
N PRO A 216 -23.61 18.15 3.85
CA PRO A 216 -23.89 19.35 3.06
C PRO A 216 -23.79 19.03 1.56
N ARG A 217 -24.68 19.61 0.76
CA ARG A 217 -24.60 19.56 -0.70
C ARG A 217 -23.97 20.86 -1.18
N LEU A 218 -22.73 20.80 -1.67
CA LEU A 218 -22.07 21.95 -2.29
C LEU A 218 -22.54 22.03 -3.74
N VAL A 219 -23.09 23.18 -4.14
CA VAL A 219 -23.53 23.44 -5.51
C VAL A 219 -22.74 24.63 -6.03
N PHE A 220 -21.83 24.40 -6.98
CA PHE A 220 -21.10 25.49 -7.64
C PHE A 220 -21.96 26.11 -8.74
N SER A 221 -22.10 27.43 -8.73
CA SER A 221 -22.70 28.16 -9.85
C SER A 221 -21.65 28.44 -10.91
N GLN A 222 -21.85 27.84 -12.09
CA GLN A 222 -21.23 28.20 -13.38
C GLN A 222 -19.72 27.90 -13.54
N ALA A 223 -19.44 26.78 -14.23
CA ALA A 223 -18.19 26.53 -14.96
C ALA A 223 -18.55 26.08 -16.39
N PRO A 224 -17.70 26.30 -17.42
CA PRO A 224 -17.97 26.00 -18.84
C PRO A 224 -18.35 24.54 -19.11
N SER A 225 -19.06 24.27 -20.21
CA SER A 225 -19.62 22.95 -20.53
C SER A 225 -18.52 21.93 -20.87
N THR A 226 -18.37 20.89 -20.05
CA THR A 226 -17.80 19.63 -20.55
C THR A 226 -18.85 18.97 -21.45
N ALA A 227 -18.44 18.41 -22.58
CA ALA A 227 -19.37 17.78 -23.53
C ALA A 227 -20.08 16.54 -22.95
N HIS A 228 -19.44 15.85 -21.98
CA HIS A 228 -19.92 14.60 -21.40
C HIS A 228 -19.70 14.54 -19.87
N PRO A 229 -20.58 15.11 -19.03
CA PRO A 229 -20.39 15.07 -17.59
C PRO A 229 -20.34 13.63 -17.06
N LEU A 230 -19.32 13.32 -16.24
CA LEU A 230 -19.18 12.03 -15.57
C LEU A 230 -19.91 12.08 -14.23
N THR A 231 -21.02 11.36 -14.12
CA THR A 231 -21.80 11.29 -12.88
C THR A 231 -21.18 10.31 -11.89
N SER A 232 -20.79 10.80 -10.72
CA SER A 232 -20.30 10.04 -9.58
C SER A 232 -20.83 10.67 -8.28
N PRO A 233 -20.74 9.98 -7.13
CA PRO A 233 -21.11 10.59 -5.87
C PRO A 233 -20.37 11.91 -5.59
N ALA A 234 -19.09 12.05 -5.97
CA ALA A 234 -18.37 13.32 -5.77
C ALA A 234 -18.92 14.42 -6.68
N THR A 235 -19.16 14.16 -7.97
CA THR A 235 -19.70 15.16 -8.88
C THR A 235 -21.11 15.62 -8.47
N LEU A 236 -21.93 14.71 -7.91
CA LEU A 236 -23.29 15.02 -7.45
C LEU A 236 -23.38 15.72 -6.08
N HIS A 237 -22.45 15.47 -5.15
CA HIS A 237 -22.46 16.07 -3.81
C HIS A 237 -21.69 17.38 -3.75
N VAL A 238 -20.63 17.50 -4.55
CA VAL A 238 -19.74 18.66 -4.59
C VAL A 238 -20.06 19.58 -5.78
N GLY A 239 -20.89 19.16 -6.73
CA GLY A 239 -21.30 20.00 -7.87
C GLY A 239 -20.24 20.11 -8.97
N LEU A 240 -19.38 19.09 -9.09
CA LEU A 240 -18.31 19.03 -10.10
C LEU A 240 -18.85 18.47 -11.43
N LYS A 241 -18.14 18.70 -12.53
CA LYS A 241 -18.43 18.07 -13.84
C LYS A 241 -17.54 16.88 -14.15
N THR A 242 -16.36 16.87 -13.55
CA THR A 242 -15.42 15.75 -13.60
C THR A 242 -15.10 15.29 -12.18
N PRO A 243 -14.94 13.98 -11.94
CA PRO A 243 -14.64 13.44 -10.61
C PRO A 243 -13.15 13.63 -10.24
N ILE A 244 -12.52 14.70 -10.70
CA ILE A 244 -11.08 14.97 -10.56
C ILE A 244 -10.86 16.11 -9.58
N ILE A 245 -9.95 15.87 -8.63
CA ILE A 245 -9.54 16.81 -7.58
C ILE A 245 -8.02 16.98 -7.70
N SER A 246 -7.52 18.22 -7.66
CA SER A 246 -6.08 18.45 -7.49
C SER A 246 -5.68 18.20 -6.03
N ALA A 247 -4.48 17.72 -5.77
CA ALA A 247 -3.97 17.63 -4.40
C ALA A 247 -3.45 19.01 -3.91
N PRO A 248 -3.66 19.38 -2.64
CA PRO A 248 -3.05 20.58 -2.06
C PRO A 248 -1.56 20.32 -1.77
N MET A 249 -0.73 20.46 -2.80
CA MET A 249 0.71 20.18 -2.73
C MET A 249 1.47 21.41 -2.23
N GLY A 250 2.03 21.33 -1.02
CA GLY A 250 2.95 22.35 -0.53
C GLY A 250 4.12 22.53 -1.51
N PHE A 251 4.46 23.79 -1.82
CA PHE A 251 5.49 24.19 -2.79
C PHE A 251 5.19 23.91 -4.28
N ALA A 252 4.01 23.39 -4.64
CA ALA A 252 3.69 23.09 -6.04
C ALA A 252 2.30 23.57 -6.50
N ALA A 253 1.28 23.47 -5.62
CA ALA A 253 -0.08 23.86 -5.94
C ALA A 253 -0.27 25.38 -5.77
N THR A 254 -0.39 26.08 -6.89
CA THR A 254 -0.53 27.53 -6.98
C THR A 254 -2.01 27.97 -7.06
N PRO A 255 -2.31 29.25 -6.80
CA PRO A 255 -3.60 29.87 -7.14
C PRO A 255 -4.06 29.61 -8.57
N GLU A 256 -3.15 29.73 -9.54
CA GLU A 256 -3.39 29.57 -10.97
C GLU A 256 -3.82 28.14 -11.29
N MET A 257 -3.12 27.15 -10.73
CA MET A 257 -3.48 25.74 -10.89
C MET A 257 -4.85 25.44 -10.26
N ALA A 258 -5.09 25.90 -9.03
CA ALA A 258 -6.36 25.68 -8.35
C ALA A 258 -7.53 26.30 -9.16
N ALA A 259 -7.36 27.53 -9.65
CA ALA A 259 -8.37 28.19 -10.46
C ALA A 259 -8.57 27.49 -11.82
N ALA A 260 -7.50 27.04 -12.48
CA ALA A 260 -7.58 26.31 -13.75
C ALA A 260 -8.34 24.98 -13.60
N VAL A 261 -8.09 24.22 -12.54
CA VAL A 261 -8.83 22.97 -12.25
C VAL A 261 -10.30 23.25 -12.00
N THR A 262 -10.61 24.27 -11.18
CA THR A 262 -11.99 24.65 -10.87
C THR A 262 -12.74 25.16 -12.11
N ASN A 263 -12.12 26.02 -12.93
CA ASN A 263 -12.71 26.48 -14.19
C ASN A 263 -12.94 25.33 -15.19
N GLY A 264 -12.08 24.32 -15.18
CA GLY A 264 -12.25 23.10 -15.97
C GLY A 264 -13.33 22.13 -15.46
N GLY A 265 -13.99 22.45 -14.33
CA GLY A 265 -15.07 21.65 -13.75
C GLY A 265 -14.62 20.54 -12.81
N GLY A 266 -13.33 20.50 -12.45
CA GLY A 266 -12.80 19.69 -11.35
C GLY A 266 -12.84 20.46 -10.03
N PHE A 267 -12.26 19.87 -8.98
CA PHE A 267 -12.15 20.55 -7.67
C PHE A 267 -10.71 21.02 -7.43
N GLY A 268 -10.50 22.32 -7.55
CA GLY A 268 -9.22 22.96 -7.32
C GLY A 268 -8.86 23.04 -5.84
N THR A 269 -7.58 22.91 -5.54
CA THR A 269 -7.07 22.95 -4.16
C THR A 269 -5.78 23.75 -4.09
N TYR A 270 -5.62 24.52 -3.04
CA TYR A 270 -4.43 25.31 -2.77
C TYR A 270 -3.76 24.83 -1.47
N GLY A 271 -2.44 24.63 -1.50
CA GLY A 271 -1.67 24.17 -0.34
C GLY A 271 -1.10 25.32 0.48
N ALA A 272 -1.79 25.72 1.56
CA ALA A 272 -1.42 26.85 2.42
C ALA A 272 -0.42 26.50 3.53
N THR A 273 0.16 25.31 3.49
CA THR A 273 0.84 24.70 4.65
C THR A 273 1.94 25.57 5.25
N PHE A 274 2.74 26.27 4.43
CA PHE A 274 3.87 27.07 4.88
C PHE A 274 3.61 28.59 4.82
N ASP A 275 2.43 28.99 4.36
CA ASP A 275 2.08 30.38 4.14
C ASP A 275 1.63 31.05 5.44
N SER A 276 2.00 32.31 5.65
CA SER A 276 1.46 33.14 6.74
C SER A 276 0.01 33.52 6.46
N THR A 277 -0.71 34.02 7.47
CA THR A 277 -2.10 34.47 7.27
C THR A 277 -2.20 35.54 6.18
N ALA A 278 -1.24 36.47 6.09
CA ALA A 278 -1.19 37.49 5.05
C ALA A 278 -1.10 36.90 3.64
N VAL A 279 -0.21 35.90 3.45
CA VAL A 279 -0.03 35.22 2.16
C VAL A 279 -1.25 34.37 1.80
N ILE A 280 -1.91 33.74 2.77
CA ILE A 280 -3.17 33.02 2.54
C ILE A 280 -4.23 33.96 1.99
N LYS A 281 -4.39 35.16 2.57
CA LYS A 281 -5.34 36.17 2.09
C LYS A 281 -5.01 36.66 0.68
N GLU A 282 -3.74 36.93 0.40
CA GLU A 282 -3.28 37.34 -0.92
C GLU A 282 -3.58 36.28 -1.98
N LYS A 283 -3.22 35.02 -1.70
CA LYS A 283 -3.45 33.90 -2.62
C LYS A 283 -4.95 33.62 -2.81
N MET A 284 -5.76 33.73 -1.76
CA MET A 284 -7.22 33.64 -1.90
C MET A 284 -7.79 34.77 -2.75
N ALA A 285 -7.31 36.01 -2.59
CA ALA A 285 -7.71 37.12 -3.46
C ALA A 285 -7.30 36.86 -4.93
N ALA A 286 -6.13 36.29 -5.18
CA ALA A 286 -5.70 35.90 -6.53
C ALA A 286 -6.63 34.83 -7.13
N ILE A 287 -6.95 33.76 -6.38
CA ILE A 287 -7.89 32.71 -6.81
C ILE A 287 -9.24 33.31 -7.15
N ARG A 288 -9.76 34.21 -6.32
CA ARG A 288 -11.04 34.89 -6.55
C ARG A 288 -11.04 35.71 -7.84
N ARG A 289 -9.96 36.44 -8.12
CA ARG A 289 -9.79 37.17 -9.40
C ARG A 289 -9.78 36.23 -10.60
N LEU A 290 -9.03 35.13 -10.52
CA LEU A 290 -8.91 34.13 -11.59
C LEU A 290 -10.22 33.39 -11.86
N LEU A 291 -11.07 33.24 -10.84
CA LEU A 291 -12.39 32.63 -10.95
C LEU A 291 -13.51 33.64 -11.26
N GLY A 292 -13.21 34.94 -11.25
CA GLY A 292 -14.22 35.99 -11.46
C GLY A 292 -15.28 36.07 -10.36
N ILE A 293 -14.93 35.74 -9.11
CA ILE A 293 -15.84 35.73 -7.96
C ILE A 293 -15.50 36.82 -6.93
N THR A 294 -16.51 37.31 -6.23
CA THR A 294 -16.41 38.35 -5.19
C THR A 294 -16.16 37.75 -3.80
N HIS A 295 -15.72 38.56 -2.83
CA HIS A 295 -15.30 38.08 -1.50
C HIS A 295 -16.45 37.49 -0.67
N ASP A 296 -17.68 37.97 -0.88
CA ASP A 296 -18.93 37.47 -0.28
C ASP A 296 -19.36 36.09 -0.81
N THR A 297 -18.85 35.69 -1.98
CA THR A 297 -19.12 34.36 -2.53
C THR A 297 -18.15 33.33 -1.93
N PRO A 298 -18.61 32.15 -1.49
CA PRO A 298 -17.70 31.08 -1.07
C PRO A 298 -16.69 30.72 -2.18
N GLY A 299 -15.40 30.68 -1.86
CA GLY A 299 -14.35 30.29 -2.81
C GLY A 299 -14.47 28.80 -3.16
N PRO A 300 -14.76 28.40 -4.41
CA PRO A 300 -15.05 27.02 -4.80
C PRO A 300 -13.79 26.14 -4.92
N ILE A 301 -12.98 26.16 -3.87
CA ILE A 301 -11.71 25.45 -3.73
C ILE A 301 -11.55 24.89 -2.31
N ALA A 302 -10.62 23.96 -2.13
CA ALA A 302 -10.11 23.62 -0.80
C ALA A 302 -8.80 24.35 -0.47
N ILE A 303 -8.61 24.65 0.81
CA ILE A 303 -7.31 25.07 1.37
C ILE A 303 -6.73 23.91 2.18
N GLY A 304 -5.50 23.51 1.87
CA GLY A 304 -4.82 22.39 2.50
C GLY A 304 -3.77 22.77 3.54
N PHE A 305 -3.80 22.06 4.66
CA PHE A 305 -2.91 22.22 5.80
C PHE A 305 -2.26 20.90 6.21
N ILE A 306 -1.09 21.01 6.81
CA ILE A 306 -0.44 19.91 7.54
C ILE A 306 -0.72 20.09 9.03
N GLY A 307 -1.24 19.05 9.69
CA GLY A 307 -1.64 19.09 11.11
C GLY A 307 -0.49 19.45 12.03
N LEU A 308 0.70 18.88 11.81
CA LEU A 308 1.91 19.24 12.57
C LEU A 308 2.24 20.74 12.46
N ILE A 309 2.09 21.32 11.26
CA ILE A 309 2.37 22.73 11.08
C ILE A 309 1.28 23.57 11.74
N LEU A 310 0.01 23.15 11.66
CA LEU A 310 -1.07 23.77 12.43
C LEU A 310 -0.81 23.68 13.94
N ASP A 311 -0.22 22.59 14.44
CA ASP A 311 0.11 22.45 15.87
C ASP A 311 1.06 23.56 16.32
N MET A 312 2.00 23.94 15.44
CA MET A 312 2.95 25.02 15.68
C MET A 312 2.33 26.41 15.48
N THR A 313 1.49 26.59 14.45
CA THR A 313 1.00 27.91 14.06
C THR A 313 -0.21 28.37 14.86
N GLU A 314 -1.09 27.45 15.27
CA GLU A 314 -2.31 27.80 16.02
C GLU A 314 -2.03 28.23 17.46
N VAL A 315 -0.83 27.97 17.98
CA VAL A 315 -0.35 28.49 19.28
C VAL A 315 0.55 29.71 19.14
N SER A 316 0.82 30.14 17.91
CA SER A 316 1.64 31.33 17.62
C SER A 316 0.79 32.59 17.51
N ASP A 317 1.45 33.73 17.32
CA ASP A 317 0.76 35.01 17.06
C ASP A 317 0.12 35.08 15.65
N ASP A 318 0.26 34.04 14.81
CA ASP A 318 -0.27 33.95 13.45
C ASP A 318 -1.11 32.65 13.20
N PRO A 319 -2.30 32.52 13.82
CA PRO A 319 -3.17 31.34 13.64
C PRO A 319 -3.74 31.28 12.21
N ARG A 320 -3.43 30.20 11.50
CA ARG A 320 -3.66 30.07 10.05
C ARG A 320 -5.05 29.55 9.71
N LEU A 321 -5.59 28.64 10.50
CA LEU A 321 -6.87 27.99 10.22
C LEU A 321 -8.02 28.99 10.31
N ALA A 322 -8.04 29.82 11.36
CA ALA A 322 -9.06 30.86 11.52
C ALA A 322 -9.01 31.90 10.39
N ALA A 323 -7.81 32.33 9.99
CA ALA A 323 -7.65 33.26 8.86
C ALA A 323 -8.13 32.66 7.54
N ALA A 324 -7.82 31.39 7.29
CA ALA A 324 -8.27 30.68 6.10
C ALA A 324 -9.79 30.51 6.06
N LEU A 325 -10.43 30.18 7.18
CA LEU A 325 -11.90 30.12 7.27
C LEU A 325 -12.55 31.49 7.00
N GLY A 326 -11.91 32.59 7.43
CA GLY A 326 -12.34 33.95 7.12
C GLY A 326 -12.32 34.31 5.63
N GLU A 327 -11.50 33.62 4.83
CA GLU A 327 -11.48 33.76 3.36
C GLU A 327 -12.56 32.92 2.65
N LEU A 328 -13.45 32.30 3.42
CA LEU A 328 -14.65 31.60 2.98
C LEU A 328 -14.42 30.47 1.95
N PRO A 329 -13.39 29.60 2.08
CA PRO A 329 -13.27 28.43 1.22
C PRO A 329 -14.46 27.49 1.42
N VAL A 330 -14.83 26.73 0.38
CA VAL A 330 -15.86 25.70 0.52
C VAL A 330 -15.37 24.46 1.25
N ALA A 331 -14.05 24.23 1.28
CA ALA A 331 -13.47 23.09 1.93
C ALA A 331 -12.13 23.36 2.59
N ILE A 332 -11.82 22.56 3.62
CA ILE A 332 -10.52 22.49 4.27
C ILE A 332 -9.99 21.07 4.13
N TRP A 333 -8.70 20.96 3.79
CA TRP A 333 -8.02 19.69 3.64
C TRP A 333 -6.95 19.54 4.72
N LEU A 334 -7.12 18.57 5.62
CA LEU A 334 -6.24 18.38 6.78
C LEU A 334 -5.39 17.13 6.59
N SER A 335 -4.07 17.29 6.39
CA SER A 335 -3.13 16.19 6.10
C SER A 335 -2.08 16.01 7.19
N PHE A 336 -1.54 14.80 7.33
CA PHE A 336 -0.42 14.45 8.23
C PHE A 336 -0.47 15.03 9.68
N GLY A 337 -1.18 14.36 10.59
CA GLY A 337 -1.33 14.78 12.00
C GLY A 337 -2.62 14.27 12.65
N ASP A 338 -2.88 14.66 13.90
CA ASP A 338 -4.18 14.42 14.56
C ASP A 338 -5.09 15.65 14.41
N PHE A 339 -6.10 15.54 13.55
CA PHE A 339 -6.96 16.68 13.20
C PHE A 339 -8.19 16.84 14.07
N GLY A 340 -8.45 15.98 15.07
CA GLY A 340 -9.71 16.02 15.83
C GLY A 340 -10.00 17.40 16.43
N LYS A 341 -8.97 18.08 16.94
CA LYS A 341 -9.09 19.45 17.47
C LYS A 341 -9.39 20.50 16.39
N TYR A 342 -8.82 20.36 15.19
CA TYR A 342 -9.04 21.27 14.07
C TYR A 342 -10.41 21.07 13.43
N ILE A 343 -10.87 19.81 13.35
CA ILE A 343 -12.24 19.51 12.96
C ILE A 343 -13.21 20.19 13.93
N LYS A 344 -12.98 20.08 15.24
CA LYS A 344 -13.81 20.76 16.24
C LYS A 344 -13.80 22.28 16.05
N GLN A 345 -12.63 22.89 15.87
CA GLN A 345 -12.48 24.32 15.60
C GLN A 345 -13.24 24.77 14.34
N ILE A 346 -13.15 24.02 13.24
CA ILE A 346 -13.92 24.28 12.01
C ILE A 346 -15.42 24.18 12.29
N ARG A 347 -15.87 23.15 13.00
CA ARG A 347 -17.30 22.95 13.31
C ARG A 347 -17.85 24.00 14.28
N GLU A 348 -17.03 24.54 15.18
CA GLU A 348 -17.41 25.66 16.04
C GLU A 348 -17.56 26.94 15.23
N HIS A 349 -16.60 27.25 14.37
CA HIS A 349 -16.70 28.37 13.42
C HIS A 349 -17.90 28.26 12.47
N ASP A 350 -18.18 27.07 11.96
CA ASP A 350 -19.36 26.77 11.13
C ASP A 350 -20.67 27.08 11.87
N LYS A 351 -20.76 26.74 13.17
CA LYS A 351 -21.94 27.06 14.00
C LYS A 351 -22.11 28.56 14.22
N GLU A 352 -21.01 29.27 14.46
CA GLU A 352 -21.02 30.73 14.69
C GLU A 352 -21.42 31.49 13.43
N THR A 353 -20.95 31.05 12.27
CA THR A 353 -21.21 31.70 10.98
C THR A 353 -22.47 31.20 10.27
N GLY A 354 -23.05 30.10 10.73
CA GLY A 354 -24.17 29.41 10.06
C GLY A 354 -23.78 28.76 8.73
N ARG A 355 -22.48 28.62 8.45
CA ARG A 355 -21.95 28.00 7.23
C ARG A 355 -21.59 26.55 7.50
N THR A 356 -21.33 25.78 6.45
CA THR A 356 -20.77 24.43 6.62
C THR A 356 -19.59 24.24 5.69
N THR A 357 -18.43 24.06 6.30
CA THR A 357 -17.16 23.87 5.61
C THR A 357 -16.96 22.37 5.35
N PHE A 358 -16.69 21.99 4.11
CA PHE A 358 -16.47 20.58 3.78
C PHE A 358 -15.05 20.15 4.20
N ILE A 359 -14.90 19.01 4.88
CA ILE A 359 -13.60 18.56 5.38
C ILE A 359 -13.10 17.35 4.60
N PHE A 360 -11.92 17.49 4.00
CA PHE A 360 -11.13 16.38 3.44
C PHE A 360 -10.08 15.90 4.44
N ALA A 361 -10.00 14.59 4.64
CA ALA A 361 -8.93 13.95 5.38
C ALA A 361 -8.27 12.85 4.54
N PRO A 362 -6.96 12.93 4.21
CA PRO A 362 -6.25 11.85 3.60
C PRO A 362 -5.95 10.77 4.65
N VAL A 363 -6.20 9.52 4.29
CA VAL A 363 -5.98 8.36 5.17
C VAL A 363 -5.15 7.32 4.44
N GLY A 364 -4.09 6.85 5.11
CA GLY A 364 -3.17 5.84 4.58
C GLY A 364 -3.47 4.42 5.04
N CYS A 365 -4.40 4.25 5.98
CA CYS A 365 -4.80 2.94 6.47
C CYS A 365 -6.29 2.91 6.83
N LEU A 366 -6.85 1.70 6.94
CA LEU A 366 -8.26 1.51 7.30
C LEU A 366 -8.59 2.02 8.71
N GLU A 367 -7.65 1.94 9.64
CA GLU A 367 -7.86 2.39 11.03
C GLU A 367 -8.10 3.91 11.07
N ASP A 368 -7.26 4.69 10.39
CA ASP A 368 -7.46 6.14 10.25
C ASP A 368 -8.75 6.46 9.49
N ALA A 369 -9.05 5.69 8.43
CA ALA A 369 -10.30 5.84 7.69
C ALA A 369 -11.52 5.66 8.61
N LEU A 370 -11.52 4.64 9.47
CA LEU A 370 -12.60 4.37 10.42
C LEU A 370 -12.64 5.40 11.56
N ARG A 371 -11.49 5.93 11.98
CA ARG A 371 -11.37 6.98 12.99
C ARG A 371 -12.00 8.28 12.53
N TYR A 372 -11.64 8.76 11.33
CA TYR A 372 -12.06 10.07 10.83
C TYR A 372 -13.41 10.05 10.09
N ALA A 373 -13.86 8.89 9.58
CA ALA A 373 -15.13 8.78 8.85
C ALA A 373 -16.36 9.43 9.51
N PRO A 374 -16.54 9.42 10.85
CA PRO A 374 -17.69 10.06 11.50
C PRO A 374 -17.63 11.60 11.52
N GLU A 375 -16.44 12.16 11.28
CA GLU A 375 -16.13 13.57 11.56
C GLU A 375 -15.87 14.40 10.29
N VAL A 376 -15.59 13.74 9.17
CA VAL A 376 -15.21 14.37 7.89
C VAL A 376 -16.21 14.06 6.77
N ASP A 377 -16.25 14.92 5.76
CA ASP A 377 -17.17 14.80 4.63
C ASP A 377 -16.59 13.94 3.50
N CYS A 378 -15.25 13.92 3.36
CA CYS A 378 -14.54 13.11 2.37
C CYS A 378 -13.23 12.51 2.91
N LEU A 379 -13.02 11.23 2.62
CA LEU A 379 -11.75 10.54 2.85
C LEU A 379 -10.99 10.43 1.54
N ALA A 380 -9.77 10.96 1.51
CA ALA A 380 -8.82 10.74 0.41
C ALA A 380 -7.96 9.51 0.74
N VAL A 381 -8.32 8.36 0.18
CA VAL A 381 -7.69 7.09 0.52
C VAL A 381 -6.44 6.91 -0.34
N GLN A 382 -5.26 6.94 0.30
CA GLN A 382 -4.02 6.49 -0.31
C GLN A 382 -3.93 4.97 -0.17
N ALA A 383 -4.36 4.26 -1.22
CA ALA A 383 -4.36 2.81 -1.39
C ALA A 383 -4.56 1.95 -0.11
N THR A 384 -5.81 1.70 0.27
CA THR A 384 -6.35 0.36 0.65
C THR A 384 -7.87 0.41 0.85
N HIS A 385 -8.51 -0.75 0.66
CA HIS A 385 -9.94 -1.00 0.49
C HIS A 385 -10.92 -0.29 1.44
N GLY A 386 -11.99 0.25 0.85
CA GLY A 386 -13.11 0.87 1.57
C GLY A 386 -14.04 -0.13 2.26
N SER A 387 -14.65 0.32 3.36
CA SER A 387 -15.65 -0.43 4.12
C SER A 387 -17.08 0.04 3.80
N ARG A 388 -18.03 -0.91 3.75
CA ARG A 388 -19.46 -0.67 3.52
C ARG A 388 -20.13 -0.16 4.80
N ARG A 389 -20.69 1.06 4.75
CA ARG A 389 -21.72 1.57 5.69
C ARG A 389 -22.92 2.14 4.94
N THR A 390 -24.00 2.38 5.67
CA THR A 390 -25.33 2.75 5.17
C THR A 390 -25.48 4.23 4.76
N ARG A 391 -24.43 5.07 4.94
CA ARG A 391 -24.15 6.37 4.27
C ARG A 391 -22.74 6.86 4.71
N PRO A 392 -21.66 6.38 4.08
CA PRO A 392 -20.28 6.76 4.42
C PRO A 392 -19.90 8.13 3.81
N PRO A 393 -18.85 8.81 4.31
CA PRO A 393 -18.28 9.97 3.64
C PRO A 393 -17.87 9.64 2.20
N LEU A 394 -17.73 10.67 1.35
CA LEU A 394 -17.22 10.46 0.00
C LEU A 394 -15.84 9.80 0.06
N LEU A 395 -15.62 8.75 -0.74
CA LEU A 395 -14.33 8.08 -0.83
C LEU A 395 -13.66 8.50 -2.14
N VAL A 396 -12.59 9.27 -2.06
CA VAL A 396 -11.80 9.64 -3.25
C VAL A 396 -10.47 8.90 -3.23
N ALA A 397 -10.08 8.33 -4.37
CA ALA A 397 -8.83 7.58 -4.49
C ALA A 397 -7.66 8.54 -4.75
N ALA A 398 -6.54 8.34 -4.07
CA ALA A 398 -5.34 9.17 -4.22
C ALA A 398 -4.08 8.31 -4.39
N GLY A 399 -3.13 8.80 -5.20
CA GLY A 399 -1.80 8.21 -5.35
C GLY A 399 -1.67 7.25 -6.55
N GLY A 400 -0.63 7.45 -7.36
CA GLY A 400 -0.35 6.62 -8.53
C GLY A 400 -1.29 6.82 -9.73
N ILE A 401 -2.11 7.88 -9.71
CA ILE A 401 -3.09 8.20 -10.74
C ILE A 401 -2.51 9.24 -11.69
N THR A 402 -2.50 8.96 -12.98
CA THR A 402 -1.84 9.75 -14.02
C THR A 402 -2.56 9.69 -15.37
N THR A 403 -3.35 8.66 -15.65
CA THR A 403 -4.08 8.49 -16.92
C THR A 403 -5.59 8.34 -16.72
N GLY A 404 -6.40 8.64 -17.74
CA GLY A 404 -7.86 8.49 -17.65
C GLY A 404 -8.31 7.03 -17.49
N ALA A 405 -7.54 6.07 -18.01
CA ALA A 405 -7.80 4.63 -17.80
C ALA A 405 -7.75 4.24 -16.31
N GLN A 406 -6.79 4.77 -15.55
CA GLN A 406 -6.68 4.55 -14.11
C GLN A 406 -7.87 5.17 -13.37
N ILE A 407 -8.29 6.37 -13.79
CA ILE A 407 -9.48 7.04 -13.24
C ILE A 407 -10.73 6.17 -13.47
N ALA A 408 -10.95 5.71 -14.70
CA ALA A 408 -12.07 4.82 -15.04
C ALA A 408 -12.08 3.55 -14.17
N GLY A 409 -10.91 2.91 -13.99
CA GLY A 409 -10.77 1.73 -13.14
C GLY A 409 -11.14 2.02 -11.68
N LEU A 410 -10.65 3.13 -11.12
CA LEU A 410 -10.93 3.53 -9.73
C LEU A 410 -12.40 3.88 -9.48
N LEU A 411 -13.04 4.57 -10.43
CA LEU A 411 -14.48 4.83 -10.38
C LEU A 411 -15.27 3.52 -10.40
N THR A 412 -14.86 2.56 -11.24
CA THR A 412 -15.50 1.23 -11.32
C THR A 412 -15.31 0.41 -10.03
N MET A 413 -14.20 0.60 -9.31
CA MET A 413 -13.96 0.01 -7.99
C MET A 413 -14.75 0.68 -6.85
N GLY A 414 -15.52 1.73 -7.14
CA GLY A 414 -16.41 2.40 -6.19
C GLY A 414 -15.85 3.68 -5.58
N ALA A 415 -14.76 4.24 -6.12
CA ALA A 415 -14.34 5.58 -5.75
C ALA A 415 -15.37 6.63 -6.22
N SER A 416 -15.70 7.58 -5.35
CA SER A 416 -16.52 8.74 -5.68
C SER A 416 -15.80 9.71 -6.61
N GLY A 417 -14.46 9.72 -6.57
CA GLY A 417 -13.60 10.51 -7.44
C GLY A 417 -12.14 10.22 -7.20
N VAL A 418 -11.26 11.01 -7.82
CA VAL A 418 -9.81 10.80 -7.79
C VAL A 418 -9.08 12.09 -7.45
N VAL A 419 -7.95 11.94 -6.77
CA VAL A 419 -7.05 13.02 -6.38
C VAL A 419 -5.73 12.84 -7.09
N LEU A 420 -5.36 13.81 -7.91
CA LEU A 420 -4.10 13.80 -8.66
C LEU A 420 -3.14 14.85 -8.08
N GLY A 421 -1.90 14.43 -7.87
CA GLY A 421 -0.80 15.33 -7.53
C GLY A 421 0.21 15.38 -8.68
N THR A 422 0.96 14.30 -8.86
CA THR A 422 2.09 14.21 -9.80
C THR A 422 1.75 14.62 -11.23
N ARG A 423 0.56 14.27 -11.75
CA ARG A 423 0.16 14.66 -13.11
C ARG A 423 0.09 16.19 -13.29
N PHE A 424 -0.33 16.93 -12.26
CA PHE A 424 -0.40 18.39 -12.30
C PHE A 424 0.96 19.08 -12.08
N LEU A 425 2.01 18.35 -11.70
CA LEU A 425 3.37 18.91 -11.64
C LEU A 425 3.92 19.24 -13.04
N PHE A 426 3.40 18.57 -14.08
CA PHE A 426 3.75 18.76 -15.48
C PHE A 426 2.89 19.84 -16.15
N THR A 427 2.65 20.93 -15.45
CA THR A 427 1.83 22.04 -15.93
C THR A 427 2.60 23.36 -15.78
N PRO A 428 2.41 24.34 -16.69
CA PRO A 428 3.04 25.64 -16.53
C PRO A 428 2.59 26.35 -15.25
N GLU A 429 1.35 26.10 -14.78
CA GLU A 429 0.80 26.69 -13.56
C GLU A 429 1.44 26.14 -12.27
N CYS A 430 2.11 24.98 -12.31
CA CYS A 430 2.89 24.47 -11.18
C CYS A 430 4.08 25.37 -10.86
N GLU A 431 4.28 25.63 -9.56
CA GLU A 431 5.35 26.48 -9.00
C GLU A 431 6.77 25.99 -9.36
N TYR A 432 6.91 24.71 -9.71
CA TYR A 432 8.21 24.14 -10.07
C TYR A 432 8.85 24.86 -11.26
N GLY A 433 10.08 25.32 -11.05
CA GLY A 433 10.89 25.98 -12.06
C GLY A 433 11.36 25.06 -13.18
N PRO A 434 12.01 25.60 -14.23
CA PRO A 434 12.42 24.84 -15.43
C PRO A 434 13.24 23.60 -15.11
N ALA A 435 14.24 23.71 -14.23
CA ALA A 435 15.09 22.58 -13.83
C ALA A 435 14.31 21.42 -13.19
N ALA A 436 13.33 21.73 -12.32
CA ALA A 436 12.49 20.70 -11.71
C ALA A 436 11.56 20.04 -12.75
N LYS A 437 11.05 20.83 -13.70
CA LYS A 437 10.22 20.35 -14.82
C LYS A 437 11.02 19.47 -15.79
N GLU A 438 12.27 19.82 -16.09
CA GLU A 438 13.20 18.99 -16.86
C GLU A 438 13.51 17.68 -16.14
N ALA A 439 13.79 17.73 -14.84
CA ALA A 439 14.01 16.53 -14.02
C ALA A 439 12.78 15.62 -14.00
N LEU A 440 11.56 16.18 -13.94
CA LEU A 440 10.30 15.44 -14.04
C LEU A 440 10.17 14.73 -15.40
N LEU A 441 10.47 15.42 -16.51
CA LEU A 441 10.41 14.84 -17.86
C LEU A 441 11.47 13.76 -18.09
N ALA A 442 12.64 13.89 -17.47
CA ALA A 442 13.70 12.89 -17.53
C ALA A 442 13.44 11.66 -16.64
N ALA A 443 12.49 11.75 -15.70
CA ALA A 443 12.24 10.68 -14.75
C ALA A 443 11.52 9.49 -15.40
N GLY A 444 12.11 8.30 -15.30
CA GLY A 444 11.47 7.05 -15.73
C GLY A 444 10.52 6.45 -14.67
N LEU A 445 9.94 5.28 -14.98
CA LEU A 445 9.01 4.56 -14.09
C LEU A 445 9.59 4.22 -12.71
N GLN A 446 10.92 4.06 -12.61
CA GLN A 446 11.64 3.81 -11.35
C GLN A 446 12.37 5.06 -10.83
N GLY A 447 12.03 6.23 -11.36
CA GLY A 447 12.71 7.50 -11.06
C GLY A 447 12.37 8.11 -9.71
N THR A 448 11.63 7.42 -8.83
CA THR A 448 11.24 7.95 -7.51
C THR A 448 11.54 6.99 -6.38
N VAL A 449 11.84 7.52 -5.20
CA VAL A 449 12.11 6.75 -3.99
C VAL A 449 11.39 7.34 -2.79
N ARG A 450 10.96 6.50 -1.85
CA ARG A 450 10.45 6.93 -0.54
C ARG A 450 11.55 6.85 0.50
N THR A 451 11.83 7.98 1.14
CA THR A 451 12.90 8.11 2.12
C THR A 451 12.75 9.43 2.87
N LEU A 452 13.33 9.53 4.06
CA LEU A 452 13.47 10.81 4.78
C LEU A 452 14.68 11.60 4.31
N ALA A 453 15.54 11.04 3.45
CA ALA A 453 16.77 11.72 3.01
C ALA A 453 16.53 13.07 2.32
N TYR A 454 15.39 13.22 1.63
CA TYR A 454 14.99 14.48 1.01
C TYR A 454 14.42 15.47 2.01
N ASP A 455 13.73 14.97 3.04
CA ASP A 455 13.22 15.79 4.14
C ASP A 455 14.37 16.33 4.99
N ASP A 456 15.39 15.50 5.22
CA ASP A 456 16.64 15.86 5.90
C ASP A 456 17.33 17.06 5.23
N VAL A 457 17.69 16.92 3.96
CA VAL A 457 18.43 17.97 3.23
C VAL A 457 17.54 19.17 2.90
N GLY A 458 16.25 18.91 2.67
CA GLY A 458 15.23 19.94 2.47
C GLY A 458 14.83 20.67 3.75
N ARG A 459 15.28 20.19 4.92
CA ARG A 459 14.95 20.73 6.25
C ARG A 459 13.43 20.79 6.50
N THR A 460 12.72 19.80 5.98
CA THR A 460 11.26 19.61 6.16
C THR A 460 10.94 18.47 7.13
N ASN A 461 11.88 18.17 8.03
CA ASN A 461 11.74 17.16 9.07
C ASN A 461 10.64 17.50 10.09
N GLY A 462 10.16 16.47 10.80
CA GLY A 462 9.08 16.60 11.80
C GLY A 462 7.87 15.69 11.52
N TRP A 463 7.90 14.93 10.43
CA TRP A 463 6.90 13.92 10.12
C TRP A 463 6.71 12.93 11.28
N PRO A 464 5.46 12.52 11.60
CA PRO A 464 5.25 11.43 12.55
C PRO A 464 5.95 10.15 12.05
N PRO A 465 6.34 9.19 12.93
CA PRO A 465 7.25 8.08 12.60
C PRO A 465 6.86 7.18 11.41
N ASN A 466 5.61 7.27 10.94
CA ASN A 466 5.06 6.48 9.84
C ASN A 466 4.92 7.26 8.52
N TYR A 467 5.34 8.54 8.48
CA TYR A 467 5.25 9.38 7.30
C TYR A 467 6.65 9.70 6.77
N ASN A 468 6.80 9.55 5.45
CA ASN A 468 7.98 9.97 4.72
C ASN A 468 7.57 10.46 3.33
N GLY A 469 8.40 11.33 2.76
CA GLY A 469 8.18 11.85 1.41
C GLY A 469 8.56 10.85 0.32
N ARG A 470 8.08 11.13 -0.90
CA ARG A 470 8.53 10.48 -2.14
C ARG A 470 9.02 11.54 -3.13
N ALA A 471 10.27 11.44 -3.53
CA ALA A 471 10.89 12.40 -4.45
C ALA A 471 11.60 11.70 -5.61
N LEU A 472 11.97 12.48 -6.62
CA LEU A 472 12.83 12.02 -7.71
C LEU A 472 14.18 11.56 -7.16
N ARG A 473 14.62 10.36 -7.59
CA ARG A 473 15.96 9.86 -7.28
C ARG A 473 17.01 10.74 -7.95
N ASN A 474 18.01 11.18 -7.19
CA ASN A 474 19.11 12.03 -7.66
C ASN A 474 20.35 11.83 -6.77
N ALA A 475 21.35 12.71 -6.88
CA ALA A 475 22.60 12.57 -6.15
C ALA A 475 22.49 12.59 -4.62
N VAL A 476 21.36 13.04 -4.05
CA VAL A 476 21.09 12.93 -2.60
C VAL A 476 21.02 11.46 -2.17
N MET A 477 20.42 10.59 -3.01
CA MET A 477 20.38 9.15 -2.71
C MET A 477 21.72 8.49 -2.89
N ASP A 478 22.52 8.93 -3.86
CA ASP A 478 23.86 8.39 -4.06
C ASP A 478 24.75 8.74 -2.84
N ASP A 479 24.56 9.93 -2.24
CA ASP A 479 25.23 10.30 -0.98
C ASP A 479 24.78 9.41 0.20
N VAL A 480 23.49 9.04 0.28
CA VAL A 480 22.98 8.12 1.31
C VAL A 480 23.55 6.71 1.13
N GLU A 481 23.60 6.20 -0.09
CA GLU A 481 24.10 4.86 -0.42
C GLU A 481 25.62 4.76 -0.23
N ALA A 482 26.34 5.86 -0.42
CA ALA A 482 27.75 5.97 -0.08
C ALA A 482 28.00 6.11 1.44
N GLY A 483 26.94 6.17 2.26
CA GLY A 483 27.04 6.18 3.72
C GLY A 483 27.45 7.53 4.32
N LEU A 484 27.24 8.64 3.60
CA LEU A 484 27.58 9.97 4.11
C LEU A 484 26.72 10.36 5.31
N SER A 485 27.34 11.04 6.26
CA SER A 485 26.65 11.62 7.42
C SER A 485 25.65 12.70 6.99
N LEU A 486 24.70 13.03 7.87
CA LEU A 486 23.73 14.09 7.61
C LEU A 486 24.42 15.45 7.35
N ASP A 487 25.45 15.78 8.12
CA ASP A 487 26.17 17.05 7.99
C ASP A 487 26.88 17.17 6.63
N GLU A 488 27.50 16.08 6.16
CA GLU A 488 28.10 16.02 4.82
C GLU A 488 27.06 16.17 3.71
N ARG A 489 25.89 15.51 3.85
CA ARG A 489 24.78 15.63 2.90
C ARG A 489 24.23 17.05 2.85
N LEU A 490 24.06 17.70 4.00
CA LEU A 490 23.62 19.09 4.10
C LEU A 490 24.62 20.04 3.44
N ALA A 491 25.93 19.88 3.71
CA ALA A 491 26.97 20.70 3.10
C ALA A 491 26.98 20.57 1.57
N LYS A 492 26.86 19.35 1.04
CA LYS A 492 26.77 19.12 -0.41
C LYS A 492 25.49 19.69 -1.02
N PHE A 493 24.36 19.56 -0.33
CA PHE A 493 23.08 20.10 -0.78
C PHE A 493 23.14 21.63 -0.87
N ASP A 494 23.66 22.29 0.17
CA ASP A 494 23.79 23.75 0.21
C ASP A 494 24.80 24.25 -0.85
N ALA A 495 25.91 23.55 -1.05
CA ALA A 495 26.88 23.87 -2.10
C ALA A 495 26.28 23.72 -3.51
N SER A 496 25.53 22.64 -3.75
CA SER A 496 24.83 22.42 -5.02
C SER A 496 23.82 23.53 -5.30
N LYS A 497 23.02 23.90 -4.29
CA LYS A 497 22.09 25.04 -4.36
C LYS A 497 22.79 26.37 -4.63
N ALA A 498 23.91 26.65 -3.96
CA ALA A 498 24.68 27.88 -4.14
C ALA A 498 25.31 27.97 -5.54
N ALA A 499 25.69 26.83 -6.12
CA ALA A 499 26.24 26.73 -7.48
C ALA A 499 25.18 26.72 -8.58
N GLY A 500 23.89 26.67 -8.24
CA GLY A 500 22.81 26.46 -9.22
C GLY A 500 22.83 25.05 -9.84
N ASP A 501 23.52 24.10 -9.21
CA ASP A 501 23.57 22.71 -9.63
C ASP A 501 22.26 22.01 -9.26
N VAL A 502 21.67 21.34 -10.25
CA VAL A 502 20.37 20.67 -10.14
C VAL A 502 20.52 19.19 -9.78
N SER A 503 21.75 18.67 -9.64
CA SER A 503 22.02 17.26 -9.32
C SER A 503 21.40 16.80 -7.99
N ARG A 504 21.15 17.74 -7.07
CA ARG A 504 20.56 17.49 -5.74
C ARG A 504 19.20 18.18 -5.53
N ILE A 505 18.56 18.68 -6.59
CA ILE A 505 17.26 19.36 -6.47
C ILE A 505 16.19 18.44 -5.87
N VAL A 506 15.48 18.89 -4.82
CA VAL A 506 14.37 18.13 -4.25
C VAL A 506 13.11 18.37 -5.08
N VAL A 507 12.61 17.31 -5.70
CA VAL A 507 11.36 17.34 -6.49
C VAL A 507 10.45 16.25 -5.98
N TRP A 508 9.38 16.63 -5.31
CA TRP A 508 8.39 15.70 -4.76
C TRP A 508 7.51 15.16 -5.89
N ALA A 509 7.53 13.83 -6.10
CA ALA A 509 6.82 13.21 -7.21
C ALA A 509 6.43 11.77 -6.86
N GLY A 510 5.27 11.34 -7.36
CA GLY A 510 4.75 9.98 -7.21
C GLY A 510 5.27 9.02 -8.27
N VAL A 511 4.96 7.73 -8.10
CA VAL A 511 5.38 6.66 -9.02
C VAL A 511 4.85 6.81 -10.46
N GLY A 512 3.81 7.64 -10.66
CA GLY A 512 3.25 7.93 -11.98
C GLY A 512 4.11 8.88 -12.82
N VAL A 513 5.21 9.42 -12.29
CA VAL A 513 6.04 10.42 -12.99
C VAL A 513 6.51 9.93 -14.37
N GLY A 514 6.92 8.67 -14.49
CA GLY A 514 7.40 8.09 -15.75
C GLY A 514 6.32 7.78 -16.79
N LEU A 515 5.05 8.08 -16.50
CA LEU A 515 3.95 7.97 -17.47
C LEU A 515 3.66 9.31 -18.17
N VAL A 516 4.35 10.38 -17.79
CA VAL A 516 4.18 11.71 -18.38
C VAL A 516 5.45 12.11 -19.13
N ASN A 517 5.29 12.61 -20.35
CA ASN A 517 6.39 12.99 -21.23
C ASN A 517 6.28 14.42 -21.80
N ASP A 518 5.31 15.20 -21.33
CA ASP A 518 5.03 16.53 -21.83
C ASP A 518 4.55 17.48 -20.72
N ILE A 519 4.73 18.79 -20.95
CA ILE A 519 4.20 19.85 -20.09
C ILE A 519 3.06 20.53 -20.83
N ARG A 520 1.87 20.52 -20.25
CA ARG A 520 0.66 21.10 -20.85
C ARG A 520 -0.12 21.94 -19.85
N PRO A 521 -0.90 22.94 -20.30
CA PRO A 521 -1.79 23.72 -19.45
C PRO A 521 -2.69 22.82 -18.59
N THR A 522 -2.93 23.22 -17.36
CA THR A 522 -3.74 22.45 -16.39
C THR A 522 -5.15 22.15 -16.92
N ALA A 523 -5.74 23.10 -17.65
CA ALA A 523 -7.05 22.91 -18.28
C ALA A 523 -7.06 21.79 -19.34
N ASP A 524 -6.00 21.70 -20.15
CA ASP A 524 -5.88 20.68 -21.19
C ASP A 524 -5.65 19.30 -20.59
N VAL A 525 -4.81 19.21 -19.55
CA VAL A 525 -4.58 17.98 -18.79
C VAL A 525 -5.88 17.49 -18.16
N LEU A 526 -6.66 18.38 -17.53
CA LEU A 526 -7.94 18.02 -16.92
C LEU A 526 -8.92 17.49 -17.97
N LYS A 527 -9.01 18.17 -19.12
CA LYS A 527 -9.87 17.78 -20.24
C LYS A 527 -9.49 16.41 -20.79
N GLU A 528 -8.20 16.18 -21.05
CA GLU A 528 -7.67 14.89 -21.50
C GLU A 528 -8.05 13.77 -20.54
N LEU A 529 -7.74 13.93 -19.24
CA LEU A 529 -8.04 12.91 -18.22
C LEU A 529 -9.53 12.58 -18.15
N HIS A 530 -10.38 13.60 -18.29
CA HIS A 530 -11.83 13.44 -18.30
C HIS A 530 -12.31 12.68 -19.54
N GLU A 531 -11.87 13.09 -20.73
CA GLU A 531 -12.25 12.47 -22.01
C GLU A 531 -11.76 11.02 -22.11
N GLU A 532 -10.53 10.75 -21.68
CA GLU A 532 -9.99 9.40 -21.60
C GLU A 532 -10.77 8.52 -20.61
N ALA A 533 -11.07 9.04 -19.41
CA ALA A 533 -11.85 8.30 -18.42
C ALA A 533 -13.24 7.96 -18.96
N PHE A 534 -13.91 8.93 -19.60
CA PHE A 534 -15.20 8.71 -20.25
C PHE A 534 -15.10 7.63 -21.34
N LYS A 535 -14.10 7.73 -22.24
CA LYS A 535 -13.87 6.75 -23.30
C LYS A 535 -13.65 5.34 -22.75
N HIS A 536 -12.86 5.19 -21.69
CA HIS A 536 -12.60 3.88 -21.09
C HIS A 536 -13.81 3.30 -20.37
N LEU A 537 -14.58 4.12 -19.65
CA LEU A 537 -15.83 3.68 -19.02
C LEU A 537 -16.85 3.23 -20.09
N HIS A 538 -17.01 4.02 -21.15
CA HIS A 538 -17.92 3.70 -22.24
C HIS A 538 -17.50 2.43 -23.00
N ALA A 539 -16.22 2.29 -23.32
CA ALA A 539 -15.67 1.08 -23.93
C ALA A 539 -15.89 -0.16 -23.04
N SER A 540 -15.68 -0.02 -21.73
CA SER A 540 -15.89 -1.12 -20.77
C SER A 540 -17.36 -1.54 -20.71
N ALA A 541 -18.29 -0.58 -20.75
CA ALA A 541 -19.73 -0.87 -20.79
C ALA A 541 -20.11 -1.67 -22.05
N ASN A 542 -19.52 -1.36 -23.21
CA ASN A 542 -19.78 -2.08 -24.46
C ASN A 542 -19.21 -3.51 -24.51
N MET A 543 -18.30 -3.87 -23.60
CA MET A 543 -17.80 -5.25 -23.46
C MET A 543 -18.75 -6.14 -22.64
N LEU A 544 -19.71 -5.54 -21.93
CA LEU A 544 -20.70 -6.28 -21.15
C LEU A 544 -21.79 -6.78 -22.09
N VAL A 545 -21.95 -8.09 -22.18
CA VAL A 545 -23.16 -8.68 -22.76
C VAL A 545 -24.21 -8.67 -21.66
N LEU A 546 -25.23 -7.83 -21.82
CA LEU A 546 -26.37 -7.73 -20.90
C LEU A 546 -27.39 -8.85 -21.14
#